data_AF-A0A7Y3XH13-F1
#
_entry.id   AF-A0A7Y3XH13-F1
#
_cell.length_a   1.000
_cell.length_b   1.000
_cell.length_c   1.000
_cell.angle_alpha   90.00
_cell.angle_beta   90.00
_cell.angle_gamma   90.00
#
_symmetry.space_group_name_H-M   'P 1'
#
loop_
_entity.id
_entity.type
_entity.pdbx_description
1 polymer ?
#
loop_
_entity_poly.entity_id
_entity_poly.type
_entity_poly.pdbx_seq_one_letter_code
_entity_poly.pdbx_strand_id
1 'polypeptide(L)' 'MKMIHMTDGSENKKPLMRALGEFVGHIWSGITHDPAKDGGRDRMVVDKEVREERRGKTVLRETVVREIEIADGDDEESPV' A
#
# COMPACT_ATOMS: atom_id res chain seq x y z
N MET A 1 -32.15 -44.76 -23.74
CA MET A 1 -30.86 -44.36 -23.13
C MET A 1 -30.71 -42.85 -23.29
N LYS A 2 -30.68 -42.10 -22.19
CA LYS A 2 -30.50 -40.65 -22.17
C LYS A 2 -29.08 -40.38 -21.68
N MET A 3 -28.23 -39.84 -22.56
CA MET A 3 -26.84 -39.47 -22.23
C MET A 3 -26.88 -38.16 -21.45
N ILE A 4 -26.57 -38.23 -20.16
CA ILE A 4 -26.36 -37.05 -19.31
C ILE A 4 -24.98 -36.51 -19.68
N HIS A 5 -24.93 -35.34 -20.35
CA HIS A 5 -23.71 -34.56 -20.44
C HIS A 5 -23.34 -34.10 -19.03
N MET A 6 -22.24 -34.63 -18.50
CA MET A 6 -21.56 -34.04 -17.35
C MET A 6 -20.97 -32.71 -17.80
N THR A 7 -21.59 -31.60 -17.44
CA THR A 7 -20.98 -30.27 -17.54
C THR A 7 -19.96 -30.15 -16.41
N ASP A 8 -18.75 -30.61 -16.68
CA ASP A 8 -17.59 -30.41 -15.82
C ASP A 8 -17.11 -28.95 -15.93
N GLY A 9 -17.24 -28.21 -14.82
CA GLY A 9 -16.19 -27.29 -14.37
C GLY A 9 -15.80 -26.06 -15.19
N SER A 10 -16.65 -25.50 -16.07
CA SER A 10 -16.33 -24.21 -16.68
C SER A 10 -16.67 -23.04 -15.75
N GLU A 11 -15.90 -22.89 -14.66
CA GLU A 11 -15.78 -21.59 -14.01
C GLU A 11 -15.44 -20.56 -15.09
N ASN A 12 -16.21 -19.47 -15.16
CA ASN A 12 -16.06 -18.36 -16.10
C ASN A 12 -14.70 -17.67 -15.89
N LYS A 13 -13.61 -18.29 -16.36
CA LYS A 13 -12.27 -17.71 -16.34
C LYS A 13 -12.29 -16.50 -17.27
N LYS A 14 -12.04 -15.32 -16.71
CA LYS A 14 -11.98 -14.08 -17.47
C LYS A 14 -11.05 -14.28 -18.68
N PRO A 15 -11.43 -13.82 -19.89
CA PRO A 15 -10.54 -13.87 -21.04
C PRO A 15 -9.19 -13.23 -20.71
N LEU A 16 -8.10 -13.89 -21.09
CA LEU A 16 -6.74 -13.47 -20.72
C LEU A 16 -6.43 -12.00 -21.07
N MET A 17 -6.90 -11.55 -22.24
CA MET A 17 -6.74 -10.16 -22.68
C MET A 17 -7.45 -9.15 -21.76
N ARG A 18 -8.60 -9.53 -21.19
CA ARG A 18 -9.31 -8.69 -20.20
C ARG A 18 -8.55 -8.64 -18.88
N ALA A 19 -8.06 -9.79 -18.40
CA ALA A 19 -7.28 -9.84 -17.17
C ALA A 19 -5.98 -9.02 -17.29
N LEU A 20 -5.32 -9.05 -18.45
CA LEU A 20 -4.13 -8.26 -18.74
C LEU A 20 -4.43 -6.75 -18.79
N GLY A 21 -5.52 -6.36 -19.44
CA GLY A 21 -5.97 -4.96 -19.46
C GLY A 21 -6.32 -4.43 -18.07
N GLU A 22 -7.04 -5.22 -17.26
CA GLU A 22 -7.36 -4.88 -15.86
C GLU A 22 -6.08 -4.72 -15.02
N PHE A 23 -5.11 -5.63 -15.19
CA PHE A 23 -3.83 -5.58 -14.48
C PHE A 23 -3.00 -4.32 -14.83
N VAL A 24 -2.83 -4.00 -16.11
CA VAL A 24 -2.09 -2.82 -16.54
C VAL A 24 -2.81 -1.53 -16.13
N GLY A 25 -4.15 -1.51 -16.20
CA GLY A 25 -4.97 -0.40 -15.71
C GLY A 25 -4.75 -0.13 -14.22
N HIS A 26 -4.64 -1.16 -13.39
CA HIS A 26 -4.34 -1.01 -11.97
C HIS A 26 -2.93 -0.46 -11.71
N ILE A 27 -1.93 -0.89 -12.48
CA ILE A 27 -0.57 -0.33 -12.38
C ILE A 27 -0.58 1.16 -12.75
N TRP A 28 -1.20 1.50 -13.87
CA TRP A 28 -1.30 2.89 -14.32
C TRP A 28 -2.04 3.76 -13.29
N SER A 29 -3.14 3.25 -12.73
CA SER A 29 -3.89 3.93 -11.68
C SER A 29 -3.02 4.18 -10.45
N GLY A 30 -2.19 3.22 -10.03
CA GLY A 30 -1.31 3.38 -8.87
C GLY A 30 -0.09 4.28 -9.10
N ILE A 31 0.35 4.46 -10.35
CA ILE A 31 1.42 5.42 -10.69
C ILE A 31 0.86 6.84 -10.82
N THR A 32 -0.35 6.97 -11.37
CA THR A 32 -0.98 8.28 -11.63
C THR A 32 -1.69 8.86 -10.41
N HIS A 33 -2.35 8.01 -9.62
CA HIS A 33 -2.86 8.41 -8.32
C HIS A 33 -1.77 8.16 -7.30
N ASP A 34 -1.17 9.25 -6.85
CA ASP A 34 -0.32 9.23 -5.67
C ASP A 34 -1.24 9.27 -4.45
N PRO A 35 -1.42 8.16 -3.69
CA PRO A 35 -2.24 8.17 -2.50
C PRO A 35 -1.71 9.13 -1.42
N ALA A 36 -0.45 9.58 -1.51
CA ALA A 36 0.09 10.63 -0.65
C ALA A 36 -0.40 12.04 -1.04
N LYS A 37 -0.92 12.25 -2.26
CA LYS A 37 -1.50 13.52 -2.71
C LYS A 37 -2.99 13.62 -2.49
N ASP A 38 -3.72 12.53 -2.65
CA ASP A 38 -5.19 12.53 -2.61
C ASP A 38 -5.78 12.19 -1.22
N GLY A 39 -4.92 11.84 -0.25
CA GLY A 39 -5.33 11.19 1.00
C GLY A 39 -4.75 11.80 2.28
N GLY A 40 -4.79 13.14 2.42
CA GLY A 40 -4.79 13.81 3.72
C GLY A 40 -3.47 13.84 4.52
N ARG A 41 -3.05 15.08 4.80
CA ARG A 41 -2.00 15.51 5.74
C ARG A 41 -0.58 15.27 5.23
N ASP A 42 0.15 16.38 5.07
CA ASP A 42 1.60 16.40 4.85
C ASP A 42 2.29 15.60 5.97
N ARG A 43 2.65 14.35 5.66
CA ARG A 43 3.30 13.44 6.61
C ARG A 43 4.80 13.64 6.51
N MET A 44 5.37 14.37 7.48
CA MET A 44 6.81 14.60 7.55
C MET A 44 7.45 13.65 8.57
N VAL A 45 8.39 12.82 8.10
CA VAL A 45 9.27 12.05 8.98
C VAL A 45 10.31 13.01 9.54
N VAL A 46 10.21 13.33 10.82
CA VAL A 46 11.05 14.34 11.47
C VAL A 46 12.35 13.74 11.98
N ASP A 47 12.32 12.46 12.37
CA ASP A 47 13.52 11.79 12.86
C ASP A 47 13.43 10.27 12.70
N LYS A 48 14.58 9.65 12.43
CA LYS A 48 14.75 8.21 12.28
C LYS A 48 16.01 7.76 13.00
N GLU A 49 15.83 6.97 14.06
CA GLU A 49 16.93 6.36 14.79
C GLU A 49 16.95 4.85 14.53
N VAL A 50 18.13 4.32 14.20
CA VAL A 50 18.36 2.87 14.01
C VAL A 50 19.38 2.41 15.03
N ARG A 51 19.00 1.46 15.88
CA ARG A 51 19.90 0.80 16.83
C ARG A 51 20.08 -0.64 16.43
N GLU A 52 21.33 -1.05 16.25
CA GLU A 52 21.69 -2.44 15.94
C GLU A 52 22.48 -3.04 17.10
N GLU A 53 22.00 -4.17 17.63
CA GLU A 53 22.66 -4.94 18.68
C GLU A 53 22.91 -6.36 18.20
N ARG A 54 24.16 -6.83 18.30
CA ARG A 54 24.49 -8.24 18.04
C ARG A 54 24.32 -9.06 19.31
N ARG A 55 23.43 -10.06 19.27
CA ARG A 55 23.26 -11.07 20.32
C ARG A 55 23.67 -12.43 19.78
N GLY A 56 24.91 -12.84 20.08
CA GLY A 56 25.47 -14.11 19.63
C GLY A 56 25.47 -14.23 18.10
N LYS A 57 24.63 -15.13 17.57
CA LYS A 57 24.49 -15.38 16.11
C LYS A 57 23.41 -14.53 15.42
N THR A 58 22.73 -13.65 16.16
CA THR A 58 21.62 -12.84 15.65
C THR A 58 21.91 -11.35 15.75
N VAL A 59 21.31 -10.57 14.85
CA VAL A 59 21.32 -9.11 14.90
C VAL A 59 19.90 -8.67 15.24
N LEU A 60 19.76 -7.95 16.35
CA LEU A 60 18.55 -7.21 16.68
C LEU A 60 18.68 -5.81 16.07
N ARG A 61 17.74 -5.44 15.21
CA ARG A 61 17.66 -4.09 14.65
C ARG A 61 16.37 -3.44 15.12
N GLU A 62 16.50 -2.42 15.94
CA GLU A 62 15.41 -1.56 16.37
C GLU A 62 15.39 -0.31 15.47
N THR A 63 14.21 0.07 14.97
CA THR A 63 14.02 1.28 14.18
C THR A 63 12.92 2.10 14.84
N VAL A 64 13.29 3.27 15.35
CA VAL A 64 12.35 4.24 15.91
C VAL A 64 12.09 5.28 14.84
N VAL A 65 10.83 5.40 14.42
CA VAL A 65 10.38 6.43 13.47
C VAL A 65 9.49 7.39 14.23
N ARG A 66 9.84 8.67 14.21
CA ARG A 66 9.03 9.75 14.79
C ARG A 66 8.46 10.60 13.66
N GLU A 67 7.15 10.74 13.66
CA GLU A 67 6.41 11.43 12.61
C GLU A 67 5.53 12.51 13.23
N ILE A 68 5.38 13.62 12.50
CA ILE A 68 4.44 14.68 12.84
C ILE A 68 3.44 14.77 11.69
N GLU A 69 2.16 14.70 12.03
CA GLU A 69 1.06 14.96 11.09
C GLU A 69 0.65 16.42 11.24
N ILE A 70 0.81 17.22 10.18
CA ILE A 70 0.28 18.57 10.13
C ILE A 70 -1.20 18.45 9.75
N ALA A 71 -2.10 18.87 10.64
CA ALA A 71 -3.52 18.98 10.32
C ALA A 71 -3.73 20.25 9.49
N ASP A 72 -4.46 20.14 8.38
CA ASP A 72 -4.86 21.31 7.60
C ASP A 72 -5.99 22.05 8.36
N GLY A 73 -5.64 23.20 8.96
CA GLY A 73 -6.50 24.07 9.79
C GLY A 73 -6.14 23.95 11.28
N ASP A 74 -5.71 24.98 12.00
CA ASP A 74 -5.90 26.43 11.85
C ASP A 74 -4.58 27.18 12.15
N ASP A 75 -4.36 28.31 11.47
CA ASP A 75 -3.38 29.34 11.84
C ASP A 75 -3.75 29.97 13.21
N GLU A 76 -3.67 29.22 14.30
CA GLU A 76 -3.88 29.72 15.65
C GLU A 76 -2.52 29.96 16.33
N GLU A 77 -2.05 31.19 16.10
CA GLU A 77 -1.26 32.05 16.99
C GLU A 77 -0.17 31.40 17.86
N SER A 78 1.08 31.66 17.49
CA SER A 78 2.26 31.39 18.31
C SER A 78 2.18 32.19 19.63
N PRO A 79 2.22 31.58 20.83
CA PRO A 79 2.48 32.35 22.04
C PRO A 79 3.99 32.65 22.09
N VAL A 80 4.28 33.94 22.19
CA VAL A 80 5.60 34.54 22.49
C VAL A 80 6.10 34.16 23.88
#